data_AF-A0A7S4FJN3-F1
#
_entry.id   AF-A0A7S4FJN3-F1
#
_cell.length_a   1.000
_cell.length_b   1.000
_cell.length_c   1.000
_cell.angle_alpha   90.00
_cell.angle_beta   90.00
_cell.angle_gamma   90.00
#
_symmetry.space_group_name_H-M   'P 1'
#
loop_
_entity.id
_entity.type
_entity.pdbx_description
1 polymer ?
#
loop_
_entity_poly.entity_id
_entity_poly.type
_entity_poly.pdbx_seq_one_letter_code
_entity_poly.pdbx_strand_id
1 'polypeptide(L)'
;ACNVTFCHSDADALWLRDPRPYMASLRHGLVFSQGTIAPTLLVAQWGFVLCQGFFLARPVPFAAHFFQRMMYEMLRIERWYKRLAGDAGDQDALNYAVKGMHVHWQLPQVLGTASLDMVMNPFVPGPEMAVHVNFTHFLKEVVGHFGNPQRTFAMLPHHLVMRTPADTGPAAPLVLHLNFGPSKA
;
A
#
# COMPACT_ATOMS: atom_id res chain seq x y z
N ALA A 1 0.32 -24.03 -17.58
CA ALA A 1 0.20 -22.81 -16.75
C ALA A 1 1.08 -22.98 -15.51
N CYS A 2 1.91 -21.99 -15.17
CA CYS A 2 2.71 -22.04 -13.95
C CYS A 2 1.78 -21.84 -12.75
N ASN A 3 1.55 -22.89 -11.94
CA ASN A 3 0.68 -22.86 -10.77
C ASN A 3 1.46 -22.52 -9.49
N VAL A 4 2.31 -21.49 -9.57
CA VAL A 4 3.21 -21.10 -8.48
C VAL A 4 2.61 -19.90 -7.76
N THR A 5 2.37 -20.07 -6.47
CA THR A 5 2.21 -18.93 -5.55
C THR A 5 3.59 -18.59 -5.02
N PHE A 6 3.97 -17.32 -5.07
CA PHE A 6 5.22 -16.86 -4.49
C PHE A 6 4.99 -15.70 -3.52
N CYS A 7 5.80 -15.68 -2.47
CA CYS A 7 5.88 -14.59 -1.52
C CYS A 7 7.24 -13.93 -1.72
N HIS A 8 7.21 -12.63 -1.95
CA HIS A 8 8.40 -11.80 -2.09
C HIS A 8 8.67 -11.08 -0.78
N SER A 9 9.95 -10.92 -0.47
CA SER A 9 10.44 -10.08 0.62
C SER A 9 11.78 -9.52 0.20
N ASP A 10 12.01 -8.24 0.44
CA ASP A 10 13.33 -7.66 0.27
C ASP A 10 14.33 -8.29 1.24
N ALA A 11 15.60 -8.29 0.88
CA ALA A 11 16.66 -8.92 1.68
C ALA A 11 16.89 -8.21 3.02
N ASP A 12 16.51 -6.94 3.12
CA ASP A 12 16.56 -6.12 4.33
C ASP A 12 15.26 -6.17 5.14
N ALA A 13 14.22 -6.86 4.65
CA ALA A 13 12.99 -7.06 5.40
C ALA A 13 13.17 -8.14 6.47
N LEU A 14 13.17 -7.71 7.72
CA LEU A 14 13.27 -8.61 8.88
C LEU A 14 11.89 -9.19 9.25
N TRP A 15 11.78 -10.51 9.23
CA TRP A 15 10.58 -11.21 9.66
C TRP A 15 10.65 -11.50 11.16
N LEU A 16 9.77 -10.87 11.93
CA LEU A 16 9.68 -11.11 13.38
C LEU A 16 8.97 -12.43 13.72
N ARG A 17 8.22 -12.99 12.76
CA ARG A 17 7.50 -14.26 12.85
C ARG A 17 7.44 -14.90 11.46
N ASP A 18 7.19 -16.20 11.39
CA ASP A 18 6.93 -16.88 10.12
C ASP A 18 5.64 -16.34 9.48
N PRO A 19 5.70 -15.69 8.30
CA PRO A 19 4.52 -15.10 7.67
C PRO A 19 3.67 -16.14 6.93
N ARG A 20 4.19 -17.34 6.66
CA ARG A 20 3.53 -18.34 5.78
C ARG A 20 2.13 -18.72 6.27
N PRO A 21 1.86 -18.97 7.56
CA PRO A 21 0.51 -19.31 8.03
C PRO A 21 -0.49 -18.19 7.78
N TYR A 22 -0.08 -16.93 7.98
CA TYR A 22 -0.94 -15.78 7.70
C TYR A 22 -1.16 -15.60 6.20
N MET A 23 -0.10 -15.66 5.38
CA MET A 23 -0.23 -15.58 3.92
C MET A 23 -1.14 -16.68 3.34
N ALA A 24 -1.12 -17.88 3.92
CA ALA A 24 -1.98 -18.99 3.53
C ALA A 24 -3.46 -18.75 3.86
N SER A 25 -3.78 -17.93 4.87
CA SER A 25 -5.16 -17.59 5.22
C SER A 25 -5.77 -16.55 4.26
N LEU A 26 -4.94 -15.75 3.57
CA LEU A 26 -5.39 -14.75 2.62
C LEU A 26 -5.93 -15.38 1.32
N ARG A 27 -7.05 -14.86 0.82
CA ARG A 27 -7.75 -15.38 -0.37
C ARG A 27 -7.55 -14.55 -1.64
N HIS A 28 -6.88 -13.40 -1.52
CA HIS A 28 -6.67 -12.48 -2.64
C HIS A 28 -5.61 -12.98 -3.61
N GLY A 29 -5.77 -12.62 -4.88
CA GLY A 29 -4.81 -12.97 -5.93
C GLY A 29 -3.47 -12.25 -5.77
N LEU A 30 -3.53 -11.04 -5.22
CA LEU A 30 -2.40 -10.16 -4.98
C LEU A 30 -2.57 -9.50 -3.61
N VAL A 31 -1.52 -9.55 -2.78
CA VAL A 31 -1.49 -8.95 -1.46
C VAL A 31 -0.19 -8.17 -1.30
N PHE A 32 -0.26 -6.91 -0.90
CA PHE A 32 0.90 -6.03 -0.69
C PHE A 32 0.89 -5.49 0.73
N SER A 33 2.05 -5.19 1.31
CA SER A 33 2.08 -4.36 2.51
C SER A 33 1.74 -2.90 2.18
N GLN A 34 1.23 -2.16 3.16
CA GLN A 34 1.03 -0.72 3.04
C GLN A 34 2.40 -0.02 3.01
N GLY A 35 2.56 0.92 2.10
CA GLY A 35 3.61 1.94 2.13
C GLY A 35 3.00 3.33 2.33
N THR A 36 3.85 4.28 2.72
CA THR A 36 3.42 5.64 3.10
C THR A 36 4.32 6.74 2.52
N ILE A 37 5.36 6.38 1.76
CA ILE A 37 6.43 7.31 1.37
C ILE A 37 6.34 7.69 -0.11
N ALA A 38 6.43 6.72 -1.00
CA ALA A 38 6.57 6.97 -2.44
C ALA A 38 5.69 6.03 -3.29
N PRO A 39 5.11 6.52 -4.40
CA PRO A 39 5.20 7.90 -4.91
C PRO A 39 4.34 8.91 -4.13
N THR A 40 4.91 10.08 -3.84
CA THR A 40 4.28 11.13 -3.01
C THR A 40 2.96 11.66 -3.58
N LEU A 41 2.85 11.75 -4.90
CA LEU A 41 1.59 12.14 -5.56
C LEU A 41 0.45 11.16 -5.29
N LEU A 42 0.75 9.86 -5.19
CA LEU A 42 -0.26 8.84 -4.90
C LEU A 42 -0.54 8.74 -3.41
N VAL A 43 0.47 8.95 -2.56
CA VAL A 43 0.26 9.15 -1.13
C VAL A 43 -0.67 10.34 -0.88
N ALA A 44 -0.46 11.48 -1.53
CA ALA A 44 -1.33 12.65 -1.40
C ALA A 44 -2.76 12.37 -1.90
N GLN A 45 -2.92 11.49 -2.91
CA GLN A 45 -4.22 11.16 -3.49
C GLN A 45 -4.99 10.09 -2.68
N TRP A 46 -4.30 9.09 -2.15
CA TRP A 46 -4.93 7.91 -1.52
C TRP A 46 -4.73 7.85 -0.01
N GLY A 47 -3.80 8.62 0.54
CA GLY A 47 -3.32 8.49 1.92
C GLY A 47 -2.39 7.29 2.15
N PHE A 48 -2.14 6.48 1.13
CA PHE A 48 -1.28 5.30 1.18
C PHE A 48 -0.77 4.93 -0.22
N VAL A 49 0.17 4.00 -0.25
CA VAL A 49 0.66 3.31 -1.46
C VAL A 49 0.80 1.83 -1.14
N LEU A 50 0.90 0.98 -2.16
CA LEU A 50 1.30 -0.41 -2.00
C LEU A 50 2.83 -0.50 -1.94
N CYS A 51 3.39 -1.23 -0.99
CA CYS A 51 4.82 -1.44 -0.82
C CYS A 51 5.23 -2.78 -1.45
N GLN A 52 6.32 -2.77 -2.23
CA GLN A 52 6.87 -3.98 -2.86
C GLN A 52 7.85 -4.76 -1.99
N GLY A 53 8.31 -4.20 -0.87
CA GLY A 53 9.28 -4.90 -0.03
C GLY A 53 8.74 -6.16 0.65
N PHE A 54 7.42 -6.36 0.65
CA PHE A 54 6.80 -7.61 1.06
C PHE A 54 5.41 -7.80 0.41
N PHE A 55 5.27 -8.85 -0.42
CA PHE A 55 4.00 -9.13 -1.10
C PHE A 55 3.77 -10.62 -1.38
N LEU A 56 2.53 -10.99 -1.66
CA LEU A 56 2.09 -12.33 -2.08
C LEU A 56 1.44 -12.23 -3.46
N ALA A 57 1.81 -13.14 -4.36
CA ALA A 57 1.17 -13.30 -5.66
C ALA A 57 0.76 -14.75 -5.91
N ARG A 58 -0.52 -14.92 -6.26
CA ARG A 58 -1.11 -16.22 -6.62
C ARG A 58 -1.22 -16.35 -8.14
N PRO A 59 -1.20 -17.58 -8.69
CA PRO A 59 -1.24 -17.83 -10.13
C PRO A 59 -2.67 -17.68 -10.69
N VAL A 60 -3.23 -16.49 -10.58
CA VAL A 60 -4.54 -16.13 -11.16
C VAL A 60 -4.35 -15.25 -12.41
N PRO A 61 -5.21 -15.34 -13.43
CA PRO A 61 -5.07 -14.54 -14.65
C PRO A 61 -4.93 -13.03 -14.40
N PHE A 62 -5.61 -12.55 -13.36
CA PHE A 62 -5.52 -11.17 -12.92
C PHE A 62 -4.10 -10.76 -12.50
N ALA A 63 -3.37 -11.62 -11.77
CA ALA A 63 -2.02 -11.32 -11.32
C ALA A 63 -1.04 -11.19 -12.49
N ALA A 64 -1.16 -12.08 -13.48
CA ALA A 64 -0.36 -12.00 -14.71
C ALA A 64 -0.63 -10.70 -15.48
N HIS A 65 -1.90 -10.33 -15.65
CA HIS A 65 -2.29 -9.08 -16.28
C HIS A 65 -1.74 -7.86 -15.52
N PHE A 66 -1.80 -7.90 -14.19
CA PHE A 66 -1.25 -6.85 -13.36
C PHE A 66 0.26 -6.68 -13.54
N PHE A 67 1.04 -7.77 -13.51
CA PHE A 67 2.49 -7.67 -13.73
C PHE A 67 2.84 -7.19 -15.14
N GLN A 68 2.09 -7.59 -16.17
CA GLN A 68 2.26 -7.03 -17.52
C GLN A 68 2.00 -5.50 -17.53
N ARG A 69 0.98 -5.04 -16.81
CA ARG A 69 0.71 -3.60 -16.65
C ARG A 69 1.83 -2.89 -15.90
N MET A 70 2.34 -3.49 -14.83
CA MET A 70 3.48 -2.96 -14.06
C MET A 70 4.72 -2.82 -14.93
N MET A 71 5.05 -3.84 -15.75
CA MET A 71 6.16 -3.76 -16.71
C MET A 71 5.96 -2.62 -17.73
N TYR A 72 4.74 -2.46 -18.24
CA TYR A 72 4.42 -1.34 -19.13
C TYR A 72 4.63 0.02 -18.44
N GLU A 73 4.19 0.17 -17.19
CA GLU A 73 4.39 1.39 -16.41
C GLU A 73 5.86 1.64 -16.11
N MET A 74 6.64 0.61 -15.79
CA MET A 74 8.09 0.73 -15.59
C MET A 74 8.77 1.32 -16.84
N LEU A 75 8.49 0.78 -18.02
CA LEU A 75 9.01 1.31 -19.30
C LEU A 75 8.50 2.72 -19.64
N ARG A 76 7.29 3.08 -19.17
CA ARG A 76 6.72 4.42 -19.37
C ARG A 76 7.38 5.44 -18.46
N ILE A 77 7.56 5.09 -17.19
CA ILE A 77 8.10 5.95 -16.14
C ILE A 77 9.60 6.12 -16.31
N GLU A 78 10.35 5.07 -16.66
CA GLU A 78 11.78 5.16 -16.96
C GLU A 78 12.07 6.21 -18.05
N ARG A 79 11.24 6.24 -19.11
CA ARG A 79 11.32 7.26 -20.18
C ARG A 79 10.97 8.67 -19.71
N TRP A 80 10.20 8.81 -18.65
CA TRP A 80 9.86 10.09 -18.04
C TRP A 80 10.96 10.56 -17.08
N TYR A 81 11.44 9.68 -16.20
CA TYR A 81 12.43 9.98 -15.18
C TYR A 81 13.85 10.19 -15.73
N LYS A 82 14.23 9.49 -16.81
CA LYS A 82 15.46 9.81 -17.56
C LYS A 82 15.54 11.27 -18.00
N ARG A 83 14.41 11.98 -18.13
CA ARG A 83 14.36 13.41 -18.46
C ARG A 83 14.49 14.33 -17.24
N LEU A 84 14.28 13.81 -16.03
CA LEU A 84 14.29 14.54 -14.76
C LEU A 84 15.49 14.19 -13.87
N ALA A 85 16.44 13.38 -14.35
CA ALA A 85 17.63 12.92 -13.62
C ALA A 85 17.35 12.21 -12.27
N GLY A 86 16.14 11.67 -12.09
CA GLY A 86 15.80 10.84 -10.93
C GLY A 86 15.73 9.36 -11.29
N ASP A 87 15.83 8.50 -10.29
CA ASP A 87 15.60 7.06 -10.43
C ASP A 87 14.12 6.74 -10.16
N ALA A 88 13.47 6.13 -11.16
CA ALA A 88 12.16 5.54 -10.99
C ALA A 88 12.31 4.08 -10.60
N GLY A 89 11.68 3.70 -9.48
CA GLY A 89 11.67 2.33 -9.02
C GLY A 89 10.53 1.50 -9.60
N ASP A 90 10.63 0.20 -9.38
CA ASP A 90 9.51 -0.73 -9.45
C ASP A 90 8.36 -0.32 -8.51
N GLN A 91 8.68 0.27 -7.35
CA GLN A 91 7.73 0.82 -6.39
C GLN A 91 6.83 1.91 -7.02
N ASP A 92 7.36 2.77 -7.89
CA ASP A 92 6.56 3.74 -8.65
C ASP A 92 5.68 3.04 -9.68
N ALA A 93 6.29 2.15 -10.48
CA ALA A 93 5.60 1.41 -11.53
C ALA A 93 4.40 0.61 -11.00
N LEU A 94 4.55 0.00 -9.83
CA LEU A 94 3.46 -0.69 -9.13
C LEU A 94 2.27 0.24 -8.90
N ASN A 95 2.51 1.37 -8.23
CA ASN A 95 1.43 2.22 -7.78
C ASN A 95 0.78 2.98 -8.96
N TYR A 96 1.54 3.33 -9.99
CA TYR A 96 0.97 3.88 -11.22
C TYR A 96 0.19 2.84 -12.04
N ALA A 97 0.58 1.56 -12.00
CA ALA A 97 -0.20 0.47 -12.61
C ALA A 97 -1.56 0.34 -11.94
N VAL A 98 -1.57 0.30 -10.60
CA VAL A 98 -2.79 0.32 -9.78
C VAL A 98 -3.68 1.52 -10.13
N LYS A 99 -3.10 2.72 -10.20
CA LYS A 99 -3.83 3.95 -10.57
C LYS A 99 -4.46 3.84 -11.96
N GLY A 100 -3.67 3.40 -12.95
CA GLY A 100 -4.11 3.30 -14.33
C GLY A 100 -5.16 2.21 -14.57
N MET A 101 -5.35 1.31 -13.61
CA MET A 101 -6.37 0.26 -13.67
C MET A 101 -7.67 0.65 -12.93
N HIS A 102 -7.78 1.90 -12.45
CA HIS A 102 -8.99 2.46 -11.84
C HIS A 102 -9.51 1.63 -10.65
N VAL A 103 -8.62 1.29 -9.71
CA VAL A 103 -9.00 0.60 -8.47
C VAL A 103 -9.97 1.42 -7.65
N HIS A 104 -11.05 0.76 -7.22
CA HIS A 104 -11.90 1.24 -6.15
C HIS A 104 -11.48 0.58 -4.85
N TRP A 105 -11.02 1.38 -3.90
CA TRP A 105 -10.63 0.92 -2.57
C TRP A 105 -11.85 0.84 -1.66
N GLN A 106 -12.12 -0.35 -1.13
CA GLN A 106 -13.06 -0.56 -0.04
C GLN A 106 -12.27 -0.53 1.27
N LEU A 107 -12.39 0.59 1.98
CA LEU A 107 -11.85 0.70 3.33
C LEU A 107 -12.70 -0.14 4.29
N PRO A 108 -12.09 -0.91 5.21
CA PRO A 108 -12.85 -1.60 6.23
C PRO A 108 -13.66 -0.56 7.01
N GLN A 109 -14.94 -0.85 7.30
CA GLN A 109 -15.75 0.00 8.18
C GLN A 109 -14.97 0.21 9.47
N VAL A 110 -14.61 1.47 9.73
CA VAL A 110 -14.05 1.89 11.01
C VAL A 110 -15.13 1.57 12.03
N LEU A 111 -14.85 0.63 12.95
CA LEU A 111 -15.72 0.36 14.08
C LEU A 111 -15.65 1.60 14.98
N GLY A 112 -16.51 2.57 14.72
CA GLY A 112 -16.53 3.88 15.37
C GLY A 112 -16.80 4.97 14.34
N THR A 113 -17.87 5.72 14.57
CA THR A 113 -18.32 6.87 13.77
C THR A 113 -17.23 7.94 13.64
N ALA A 114 -16.39 7.82 12.63
CA ALA A 114 -15.76 8.95 11.99
C ALA A 114 -16.09 8.81 10.50
N SER A 115 -17.02 9.63 10.00
CA SER A 115 -17.13 9.78 8.55
C SER A 115 -15.80 10.34 8.07
N LEU A 116 -15.07 9.54 7.30
CA LEU A 116 -14.01 10.06 6.46
C LEU A 116 -14.69 10.67 5.25
N ASP A 117 -15.12 11.93 5.38
CA ASP A 117 -15.47 12.74 4.22
C ASP A 117 -14.16 13.00 3.46
N MET A 118 -13.84 12.10 2.53
CA MET A 118 -12.79 12.33 1.53
C MET A 118 -13.26 13.44 0.59
N VAL A 119 -13.01 14.70 0.97
CA VAL A 119 -13.09 15.80 0.03
C VAL A 119 -11.87 15.72 -0.89
N MET A 120 -12.07 15.16 -2.08
CA MET A 120 -11.11 15.26 -3.17
C MET A 120 -10.97 16.74 -3.51
N ASN A 121 -9.87 17.39 -3.11
CA ASN A 121 -9.65 18.80 -3.39
C ASN A 121 -9.10 18.99 -4.81
N PRO A 122 -9.88 19.54 -5.76
CA PRO A 122 -9.37 19.90 -7.06
C PRO A 122 -8.88 21.35 -6.98
N PHE A 123 -7.61 21.61 -7.30
CA PHE A 123 -7.01 22.96 -7.35
C PHE A 123 -6.69 23.63 -6.00
N VAL A 124 -5.44 23.48 -5.50
CA VAL A 124 -4.86 24.55 -4.66
C VAL A 124 -3.43 24.86 -5.10
N PRO A 125 -3.22 26.00 -5.78
CA PRO A 125 -1.98 26.75 -5.73
C PRO A 125 -2.06 27.79 -4.60
N GLY A 126 -1.08 27.81 -3.69
CA GLY A 126 -0.95 28.84 -2.63
C GLY A 126 -1.34 28.37 -1.22
N PRO A 127 -0.74 28.96 -0.16
CA PRO A 127 -0.04 28.18 0.84
C PRO A 127 -0.96 27.67 1.94
N GLU A 128 -0.81 26.37 2.19
CA GLU A 128 -1.26 25.65 3.39
C GLU A 128 -2.75 25.30 3.46
N MET A 129 -3.15 24.40 2.57
CA MET A 129 -4.10 23.36 2.94
C MET A 129 -3.32 22.08 3.28
N ALA A 130 -2.76 22.04 4.50
CA ALA A 130 -2.16 20.82 5.03
C ALA A 130 -3.28 19.88 5.45
N VAL A 131 -3.63 18.93 4.58
CA VAL A 131 -4.35 17.74 5.03
C VAL A 131 -3.36 16.95 5.88
N HIS A 132 -3.40 17.16 7.19
CA HIS A 132 -2.83 16.22 8.15
C HIS A 132 -3.66 14.93 8.06
N VAL A 133 -3.33 14.10 7.07
CA VAL A 133 -3.73 12.70 7.11
C VAL A 133 -2.90 12.11 8.24
N ASN A 134 -3.46 12.08 9.45
CA ASN A 134 -2.95 11.23 10.50
C ASN A 134 -2.80 9.85 9.88
N PHE A 135 -1.55 9.39 9.74
CA PHE A 135 -1.19 8.16 9.06
C PHE A 135 -2.16 7.06 9.47
N THR A 136 -3.08 6.70 8.57
CA THR A 136 -4.06 5.69 8.88
C THR A 136 -3.36 4.36 8.67
N HIS A 137 -2.66 3.92 9.72
CA HIS A 137 -2.28 2.53 9.85
C HIS A 137 -3.59 1.76 9.93
N PHE A 138 -3.95 1.09 8.83
CA PHE A 138 -5.16 0.30 8.84
C PHE A 138 -4.94 -0.86 9.81
N LEU A 139 -5.85 -1.04 10.76
CA LEU A 139 -5.81 -2.20 11.68
C LEU A 139 -6.33 -3.48 11.00
N LYS A 140 -6.90 -3.34 9.80
CA LYS A 140 -7.52 -4.39 9.01
C LYS A 140 -7.09 -4.25 7.56
N GLU A 141 -7.24 -5.33 6.81
CA GLU A 141 -6.96 -5.37 5.38
C GLU A 141 -7.82 -4.35 4.62
N VAL A 142 -7.20 -3.60 3.72
CA VAL A 142 -7.90 -2.74 2.75
C VAL A 142 -8.00 -3.49 1.44
N VAL A 143 -9.20 -3.60 0.88
CA VAL A 143 -9.44 -4.38 -0.33
C VAL A 143 -9.65 -3.46 -1.52
N GLY A 144 -8.89 -3.67 -2.60
CA GLY A 144 -9.08 -2.97 -3.87
C GLY A 144 -9.84 -3.84 -4.87
N HIS A 145 -10.81 -3.28 -5.60
CA HIS A 145 -11.63 -4.00 -6.59
C HIS A 145 -11.47 -3.45 -8.02
N PHE A 146 -11.47 -4.33 -9.02
CA PHE A 146 -11.41 -3.99 -10.46
C PHE A 146 -12.67 -4.38 -11.22
N GLY A 147 -13.77 -3.67 -11.02
CA GLY A 147 -15.04 -3.91 -11.74
C GLY A 147 -15.66 -5.32 -11.57
N ASN A 148 -14.94 -6.29 -10.99
CA ASN A 148 -15.33 -7.67 -10.75
C ASN A 148 -14.86 -8.08 -9.33
N PRO A 149 -15.73 -8.66 -8.49
CA PRO A 149 -15.41 -9.11 -7.13
C PRO A 149 -14.26 -10.13 -7.02
N GLN A 150 -13.97 -10.89 -8.09
CA GLN A 150 -12.89 -11.88 -8.10
C GLN A 150 -11.51 -11.29 -8.42
N ARG A 151 -11.45 -10.03 -8.84
CA ARG A 151 -10.21 -9.30 -9.11
C ARG A 151 -9.96 -8.37 -7.93
N THR A 152 -9.25 -8.87 -6.94
CA THR A 152 -8.99 -8.12 -5.71
C THR A 152 -7.51 -7.99 -5.39
N PHE A 153 -7.15 -6.81 -4.88
CA PHE A 153 -5.97 -6.59 -4.06
C PHE A 153 -6.37 -6.63 -2.59
N ALA A 154 -5.48 -7.13 -1.75
CA ALA A 154 -5.46 -6.72 -0.35
C ALA A 154 -4.19 -5.95 -0.04
N MET A 155 -4.34 -4.90 0.77
CA MET A 155 -3.23 -4.20 1.39
C MET A 155 -3.21 -4.55 2.87
N LEU A 156 -2.07 -5.06 3.32
CA LEU A 156 -1.80 -5.38 4.72
C LEU A 156 -1.34 -4.12 5.46
N PRO A 157 -1.59 -4.03 6.77
CA PRO A 157 -1.07 -2.95 7.61
C PRO A 157 0.46 -2.77 7.48
N HIS A 158 0.94 -1.53 7.52
CA HIS A 158 2.37 -1.16 7.36
C HIS A 158 3.31 -1.84 8.37
N HIS A 159 2.76 -2.25 9.52
CA HIS A 159 3.45 -3.10 10.47
C HIS A 159 2.64 -4.39 10.61
N LEU A 160 3.15 -5.50 10.08
CA LEU A 160 2.67 -6.85 10.40
C LEU A 160 2.97 -7.24 11.86
N VAL A 161 2.91 -6.28 12.79
CA VAL A 161 2.76 -6.56 14.20
C VAL A 161 1.29 -6.92 14.40
N MET A 162 0.93 -8.13 13.96
CA MET A 162 -0.25 -8.77 14.50
C MET A 162 0.02 -9.02 15.98
N ARG A 163 -0.37 -8.08 16.85
CA ARG A 163 -0.68 -8.45 18.24
C ARG A 163 -1.79 -9.48 18.13
N THR A 164 -1.55 -10.70 18.58
CA THR A 164 -2.64 -11.66 18.67
C THR A 164 -3.69 -11.10 19.64
N PRO A 165 -4.98 -11.44 19.50
CA PRO A 165 -6.00 -11.02 20.48
C PRO A 165 -5.65 -11.41 21.93
N ALA A 166 -4.82 -12.46 22.09
CA ALA A 166 -4.26 -12.88 23.38
C ALA A 166 -3.23 -11.88 23.97
N ASP A 167 -2.65 -10.98 23.17
CA ASP A 167 -1.67 -9.96 23.57
C ASP A 167 -2.32 -8.62 23.94
N THR A 168 -3.63 -8.47 23.78
CA THR A 168 -4.34 -7.21 24.03
C THR A 168 -5.16 -7.29 25.31
N GLY A 169 -4.54 -6.93 26.44
CA GLY A 169 -5.27 -6.20 27.48
C GLY A 169 -5.89 -4.90 26.92
N PRO A 170 -6.74 -4.19 27.67
CA PRO A 170 -7.36 -2.94 27.20
C PRO A 170 -6.27 -2.02 26.63
N ALA A 171 -6.42 -1.66 25.35
CA ALA A 171 -5.38 -0.95 24.62
C ALA A 171 -5.15 0.42 25.27
N ALA A 172 -4.02 0.55 25.97
CA ALA A 172 -3.50 1.87 26.31
C ALA A 172 -3.17 2.60 25.00
N PRO A 173 -3.56 3.87 24.84
CA PRO A 173 -3.20 4.64 23.66
C PRO A 173 -1.68 4.64 23.51
N LEU A 174 -1.18 4.14 22.38
CA LEU A 174 0.23 4.22 22.03
C LEU A 174 0.56 5.68 21.69
N VAL A 175 1.07 6.42 22.66
CA VAL A 175 1.60 7.77 22.44
C VAL A 175 3.02 7.63 21.91
N LEU A 176 3.20 7.78 20.60
CA LEU A 176 4.51 7.80 19.97
C LEU A 176 5.06 9.24 20.03
N HIS A 177 6.05 9.48 20.88
CA HIS A 177 6.79 10.76 20.90
C HIS A 177 7.86 10.73 19.80
N LEU A 178 7.58 11.36 18.66
CA LEU A 178 8.59 11.57 17.61
C LEU A 178 9.34 12.88 17.86
N ASN A 179 10.63 12.76 18.17
CA ASN A 179 11.52 13.89 18.44
C ASN A 179 12.23 14.24 17.13
N PHE A 180 11.74 15.26 16.43
CA PHE A 180 12.41 15.79 15.24
C PHE A 180 13.50 16.75 15.70
N GLY A 181 14.74 16.26 15.79
CA GLY A 181 15.90 17.12 15.94
C GLY A 181 15.99 18.13 14.78
N PRO A 182 16.60 19.30 14.98
CA PRO A 182 16.63 20.34 13.95
C PRO A 182 17.32 19.81 12.68
N SER A 183 16.65 19.96 11.53
CA SER A 183 17.26 19.68 10.23
C SER A 183 18.43 20.63 10.04
N LYS A 184 19.62 20.07 9.78
CA LYS A 184 20.76 20.88 9.33
C LYS A 184 20.37 21.53 7.99
N ALA A 185 20.38 22.86 7.96
CA ALA A 185 20.27 23.68 6.77
C ALA A 185 21.52 23.57 5.89
#